data_AF-A0A4R1Y6R0-F1
#
_entry.id   AF-A0A4R1Y6R0-F1
#
_cell.length_a   1.000
_cell.length_b   1.000
_cell.length_c   1.000
_cell.angle_alpha   90.00
_cell.angle_beta   90.00
_cell.angle_gamma   90.00
#
_symmetry.space_group_name_H-M   'P 1'
#
loop_
_entity.id
_entity.type
_entity.pdbx_description
1 polymer ?
#
loop_
_entity_poly.entity_id
_entity_poly.type
_entity_poly.pdbx_seq_one_letter_code
_entity_poly.pdbx_strand_id
1 'polypeptide(L)'
;MENSALTLLLEIKRVGFSQKWNSSKFFEGPMRIHVLKDGTSSNRGIYSLSKNTLGYPVAIKVHGFDDPEGKINFVVASGSRAILPLTINVPIKSLADHNFTYKGAELLGSESTLYSPIHKINKLYIHHFSVKEGSQQAIYHFYTEDEKLNNELKFVRLVVDFN
;
A
#
# COMPACT_ATOMS: atom_id res chain seq x y z
N MET A 1 21.46 2.11 6.13
CA MET A 1 20.46 2.53 5.13
C MET A 1 19.10 2.17 5.68
N GLU A 2 18.22 3.14 5.84
CA GLU A 2 16.86 2.93 6.31
C GLU A 2 16.13 2.03 5.30
N ASN A 3 15.30 1.08 5.77
CA ASN A 3 14.60 0.17 4.87
C ASN A 3 13.51 0.97 4.13
N SER A 4 13.72 1.27 2.84
CA SER A 4 12.78 2.03 1.99
C SER A 4 11.34 1.47 2.02
N ALA A 5 11.18 0.16 2.21
CA ALA A 5 9.86 -0.45 2.36
C ALA A 5 9.19 -0.01 3.66
N LEU A 6 9.91 -0.03 4.78
CA LEU A 6 9.39 0.45 6.06
C LEU A 6 9.07 1.95 5.97
N THR A 7 9.96 2.76 5.38
CA THR A 7 9.72 4.19 5.19
C THR A 7 8.44 4.45 4.38
N LEU A 8 8.20 3.68 3.31
CA LEU A 8 6.95 3.73 2.54
C LEU A 8 5.73 3.48 3.44
N LEU A 9 5.76 2.44 4.28
CA LEU A 9 4.63 2.09 5.15
C LEU A 9 4.34 3.19 6.17
N LEU A 10 5.39 3.72 6.79
CA LEU A 10 5.31 4.81 7.77
C LEU A 10 4.84 6.11 7.13
N GLU A 11 5.22 6.37 5.89
CA GLU A 11 4.78 7.56 5.19
C GLU A 11 3.31 7.46 4.75
N ILE A 12 2.86 6.30 4.28
CA ILE A 12 1.43 6.04 4.05
C ILE A 12 0.64 6.22 5.34
N LYS A 13 1.15 5.67 6.46
CA LYS A 13 0.56 5.83 7.79
C LYS A 13 0.37 7.30 8.13
N ARG A 14 1.45 8.07 8.05
CA ARG A 14 1.48 9.49 8.41
C ARG A 14 0.57 10.34 7.51
N VAL A 15 0.64 10.15 6.19
CA VAL A 15 -0.16 10.92 5.24
C VAL A 15 -1.63 10.54 5.36
N GLY A 16 -1.97 9.26 5.51
CA GLY A 16 -3.35 8.79 5.63
C GLY A 16 -4.05 9.28 6.90
N PHE A 17 -3.43 9.15 8.08
CA PHE A 17 -4.04 9.64 9.32
C PHE A 17 -4.11 11.15 9.40
N SER A 18 -3.07 11.86 8.95
CA SER A 18 -3.07 13.34 8.99
C SER A 18 -3.86 13.99 7.85
N GLN A 19 -4.12 13.25 6.77
CA GLN A 19 -4.69 13.73 5.49
C GLN A 19 -3.95 14.94 4.91
N LYS A 20 -2.69 15.15 5.31
CA LYS A 20 -1.85 16.22 4.75
C LYS A 20 -1.22 15.75 3.45
N TRP A 21 -2.02 15.70 2.38
CA TRP A 21 -1.69 15.08 1.10
C TRP A 21 -0.38 15.57 0.47
N ASN A 22 -0.01 16.84 0.63
CA ASN A 22 1.21 17.39 0.05
C ASN A 22 2.37 17.51 1.06
N SER A 23 2.28 16.84 2.20
CA SER A 23 3.30 16.92 3.25
C SER A 23 4.41 15.87 3.13
N SER A 24 4.33 14.96 2.16
CA SER A 24 5.32 13.90 2.01
C SER A 24 6.58 14.39 1.31
N LYS A 25 7.74 14.14 1.93
CA LYS A 25 9.05 14.31 1.30
C LYS A 25 9.57 13.01 0.67
N PHE A 26 8.96 11.88 1.03
CA PHE A 26 9.31 10.57 0.51
C PHE A 26 8.58 10.28 -0.81
N PHE A 27 7.31 10.69 -0.94
CA PHE A 27 6.58 10.66 -2.21
C PHE A 27 7.10 11.75 -3.15
N GLU A 28 7.20 11.44 -4.43
CA GLU A 28 7.79 12.38 -5.40
C GLU A 28 6.75 13.36 -5.92
N GLY A 29 6.92 14.62 -5.51
CA GLY A 29 6.07 15.73 -5.91
C GLY A 29 4.69 15.74 -5.25
N PRO A 30 3.82 16.69 -5.66
CA PRO A 30 2.46 16.78 -5.14
C PRO A 30 1.59 15.61 -5.62
N MET A 31 0.50 15.36 -4.89
CA MET A 31 -0.50 14.36 -5.31
C MET A 31 -1.13 14.79 -6.65
N ARG A 32 -1.08 13.93 -7.66
CA ARG A 32 -1.74 14.19 -8.94
C ARG A 32 -3.18 13.70 -8.88
N ILE A 33 -4.13 14.64 -8.89
CA ILE A 33 -5.56 14.36 -8.87
C ILE A 33 -6.04 14.02 -10.29
N HIS A 34 -6.88 13.00 -10.41
CA HIS A 34 -7.54 12.67 -11.66
C HIS A 34 -8.78 13.54 -11.84
N VAL A 35 -8.89 14.19 -13.01
CA VAL A 35 -10.00 15.07 -13.37
C VAL A 35 -10.82 14.40 -14.47
N LEU A 36 -12.15 14.40 -14.32
CA LEU A 36 -13.08 13.82 -15.28
C LEU A 36 -13.21 14.70 -16.54
N LYS A 37 -13.82 14.15 -17.60
CA LYS A 37 -13.98 14.85 -18.89
C LYS A 37 -14.77 16.15 -18.78
N ASP A 38 -15.63 16.27 -17.78
CA ASP A 38 -16.45 17.45 -17.49
C ASP A 38 -15.71 18.51 -16.63
N GLY A 39 -14.43 18.28 -16.30
CA GLY A 39 -13.63 19.18 -15.48
C GLY A 39 -13.79 18.99 -13.97
N THR A 40 -14.65 18.08 -13.52
CA THR A 40 -14.81 17.79 -12.09
C THR A 40 -13.64 16.95 -11.57
N SER A 41 -13.17 17.27 -10.36
CA SER A 41 -12.14 16.46 -9.71
C SER A 41 -12.75 15.14 -9.26
N SER A 42 -12.10 14.03 -9.62
CA SER A 42 -12.48 12.74 -9.08
C SER A 42 -11.82 12.54 -7.71
N ASN A 43 -12.43 11.68 -6.89
CA ASN A 43 -11.90 11.29 -5.58
C ASN A 43 -10.76 10.25 -5.70
N ARG A 44 -9.84 10.48 -6.65
CA ARG A 44 -8.72 9.62 -6.99
C ARG A 44 -7.45 10.42 -7.27
N GLY A 45 -6.40 10.10 -6.54
CA GLY A 45 -5.08 10.72 -6.62
C GLY A 45 -3.98 9.69 -6.89
N ILE A 46 -2.81 10.16 -7.31
CA ILE A 46 -1.64 9.31 -7.54
C ILE A 46 -0.37 10.04 -7.07
N TYR A 47 0.41 9.37 -6.22
CA TYR A 47 1.83 9.68 -6.02
C TYR A 47 2.72 8.73 -6.82
N SER A 48 3.97 9.13 -7.01
CA SER A 48 4.99 8.30 -7.66
C SER A 48 6.19 8.14 -6.73
N LEU A 49 6.91 7.03 -6.88
CA LEU A 49 8.25 6.83 -6.34
C LEU A 49 9.17 6.41 -7.47
N SER A 50 10.37 6.98 -7.52
CA SER A 50 11.35 6.63 -8.53
C SER A 50 11.89 5.23 -8.32
N LYS A 51 12.49 4.73 -9.40
CA LYS A 51 13.26 3.49 -9.41
C LYS A 51 14.35 3.45 -8.34
N ASN A 52 14.90 4.60 -7.95
CA ASN A 52 16.01 4.64 -7.00
C ASN A 52 15.58 4.31 -5.56
N THR A 53 14.29 4.42 -5.24
CA THR A 53 13.77 4.18 -3.89
C THR A 53 13.54 2.70 -3.59
N LEU A 54 12.90 1.98 -4.52
CA LEU A 54 12.49 0.57 -4.35
C LEU A 54 13.04 -0.37 -5.43
N GLY A 55 13.93 0.11 -6.31
CA GLY A 55 14.51 -0.66 -7.41
C GLY A 55 13.68 -0.67 -8.71
N TYR A 56 12.47 -0.12 -8.68
CA TYR A 56 11.57 0.03 -9.85
C TYR A 56 10.54 1.15 -9.60
N PRO A 57 9.97 1.75 -10.66
CA PRO A 57 8.96 2.81 -10.50
C PRO A 57 7.68 2.28 -9.85
N VAL A 58 7.21 2.97 -8.81
CA VAL A 58 5.99 2.61 -8.07
C VAL A 58 4.98 3.75 -8.16
N ALA A 59 3.71 3.38 -8.37
CA ALA A 59 2.59 4.30 -8.24
C ALA A 59 1.84 3.98 -6.95
N ILE A 60 1.56 5.01 -6.17
CA ILE A 60 0.74 4.93 -4.96
C ILE A 60 -0.59 5.61 -5.31
N LYS A 61 -1.60 4.80 -5.62
CA LYS A 61 -2.93 5.29 -5.95
C LYS A 61 -3.68 5.54 -4.65
N VAL A 62 -4.32 6.71 -4.55
CA VAL A 62 -5.16 7.08 -3.41
C VAL A 62 -6.59 7.20 -3.91
N HIS A 63 -7.52 6.60 -3.19
CA HIS A 63 -8.95 6.67 -3.44
C HIS A 63 -9.63 7.18 -2.17
N GLY A 64 -10.70 7.97 -2.30
CA GLY A 64 -11.46 8.40 -1.13
C GLY A 64 -10.84 9.57 -0.35
N PHE A 65 -9.87 10.30 -0.90
CA PHE A 65 -9.23 11.44 -0.22
C PHE A 65 -10.17 12.61 0.11
N ASP A 66 -11.35 12.66 -0.52
CA ASP A 66 -12.46 13.60 -0.28
C ASP A 66 -13.77 12.85 0.05
N ASP A 67 -13.67 11.64 0.61
CA ASP A 67 -14.83 10.86 1.03
C ASP A 67 -15.42 11.42 2.34
N PRO A 68 -16.74 11.73 2.40
CA PRO A 68 -17.37 12.30 3.59
C PRO A 68 -17.32 11.40 4.83
N GLU A 69 -17.22 10.08 4.65
CA GLU A 69 -17.10 9.11 5.73
C GLU A 69 -15.64 8.88 6.15
N GLY A 70 -14.69 9.59 5.52
CA GLY A 70 -13.26 9.47 5.82
C GLY A 70 -12.62 8.17 5.35
N LYS A 71 -13.32 7.38 4.53
CA LYS A 71 -12.83 6.11 4.00
C LYS A 71 -11.81 6.35 2.91
N ILE A 72 -10.54 6.10 3.23
CA ILE A 72 -9.42 6.32 2.32
C ILE A 72 -8.72 5.00 2.04
N ASN A 73 -8.41 4.75 0.77
CA ASN A 73 -7.69 3.57 0.34
C ASN A 73 -6.40 3.95 -0.40
N PHE A 74 -5.28 3.36 0.00
CA PHE A 74 -4.01 3.42 -0.71
C PHE A 74 -3.73 2.09 -1.40
N VAL A 75 -3.37 2.12 -2.68
CA VAL A 75 -2.91 0.95 -3.43
C VAL A 75 -1.51 1.21 -3.95
N VAL A 76 -0.55 0.41 -3.48
CA VAL A 76 0.83 0.44 -3.96
C VAL A 76 1.03 -0.67 -4.98
N ALA A 77 1.29 -0.27 -6.22
CA ALA A 77 1.52 -1.18 -7.34
C ALA A 77 2.48 -0.55 -8.35
N SER A 78 2.92 -1.32 -9.35
CA SER A 78 3.58 -0.72 -10.51
C SER A 78 2.55 0.06 -11.34
N GLY A 79 2.96 1.13 -12.02
CA GLY A 79 2.02 2.10 -12.64
C GLY A 79 0.89 1.45 -13.45
N SER A 80 1.23 0.51 -14.33
CA SER A 80 0.28 -0.17 -15.23
C SER A 80 -0.16 -1.57 -14.78
N ARG A 81 0.44 -2.16 -13.74
CA ARG A 81 0.12 -3.53 -13.32
C ARG A 81 -0.53 -3.53 -11.94
N ALA A 82 -1.30 -4.58 -11.67
CA ALA A 82 -1.90 -4.77 -10.36
C ALA A 82 -0.89 -5.25 -9.30
N ILE A 83 0.26 -5.78 -9.72
CA ILE A 83 1.32 -6.34 -8.89
C ILE A 83 2.66 -5.62 -9.16
N LEU A 84 3.55 -5.62 -8.18
CA LEU A 84 4.91 -5.15 -8.26
C LEU A 84 5.78 -6.18 -9.02
N PRO A 85 6.67 -5.76 -9.94
CA PRO A 85 7.51 -6.67 -10.71
C PRO A 85 8.54 -7.43 -9.87
N LEU A 86 8.82 -6.95 -8.67
CA LEU A 86 9.72 -7.56 -7.70
C LEU A 86 9.06 -7.52 -6.32
N THR A 87 9.38 -8.52 -5.52
CA THR A 87 8.96 -8.60 -4.11
C THR A 87 9.65 -7.53 -3.28
N ILE A 88 8.89 -6.84 -2.43
CA ILE A 88 9.38 -5.93 -1.41
C ILE A 88 9.42 -6.66 -0.07
N ASN A 89 10.49 -6.47 0.69
CA ASN A 89 10.70 -7.12 1.98
C ASN A 89 10.65 -6.10 3.12
N VAL A 90 9.91 -6.42 4.19
CA VAL A 90 9.92 -5.65 5.44
C VAL A 90 10.12 -6.58 6.65
N PRO A 91 11.08 -6.30 7.55
CA PRO A 91 11.26 -7.09 8.76
C PRO A 91 10.02 -7.03 9.66
N ILE A 92 9.54 -8.19 10.12
CA ILE A 92 8.37 -8.26 11.02
C ILE A 92 8.63 -7.51 12.33
N LYS A 93 9.86 -7.59 12.84
CA LYS A 93 10.25 -6.85 14.03
C LYS A 93 10.05 -5.34 13.86
N SER A 94 10.43 -4.79 12.71
CA SER A 94 10.25 -3.36 12.43
C SER A 94 8.78 -2.95 12.35
N LEU A 95 7.90 -3.83 11.86
CA LEU A 95 6.45 -3.59 11.91
C LEU A 95 5.95 -3.53 13.36
N ALA A 96 6.36 -4.50 14.19
CA ALA A 96 5.99 -4.53 15.60
C ALA A 96 6.50 -3.29 16.36
N ASP A 97 7.74 -2.88 16.13
CA ASP A 97 8.36 -1.69 16.74
C ASP A 97 7.59 -0.39 16.41
N HIS A 98 6.80 -0.37 15.34
CA HIS A 98 5.98 0.77 14.91
C HIS A 98 4.47 0.55 15.09
N ASN A 99 4.09 -0.34 16.02
CA ASN A 99 2.69 -0.62 16.42
C ASN A 99 1.80 -1.25 15.34
N PHE A 100 2.39 -1.97 14.37
CA PHE A 100 1.61 -2.79 13.46
C PHE A 100 1.27 -4.12 14.14
N THR A 101 -0.02 -4.32 14.44
CA THR A 101 -0.51 -5.54 15.08
C THR A 101 -1.00 -6.53 14.02
N TYR A 102 -0.40 -7.72 13.97
CA TYR A 102 -0.84 -8.77 13.06
C TYR A 102 -2.24 -9.28 13.41
N LYS A 103 -3.09 -9.48 12.39
CA LYS A 103 -4.49 -9.92 12.54
C LYS A 103 -4.80 -11.27 11.93
N GLY A 104 -3.94 -11.77 11.05
CA GLY A 104 -4.11 -13.07 10.40
C GLY A 104 -3.76 -13.04 8.93
N ALA A 105 -3.92 -14.19 8.29
CA ALA A 105 -3.76 -14.35 6.85
C ALA A 105 -4.95 -15.10 6.27
N GLU A 106 -5.25 -14.82 5.02
CA GLU A 106 -6.25 -15.56 4.25
C GLU A 106 -5.73 -15.87 2.85
N LEU A 107 -6.18 -16.99 2.29
CA LEU A 107 -5.88 -17.36 0.91
C LEU A 107 -6.75 -16.52 -0.03
N LEU A 108 -6.12 -15.84 -0.99
CA LEU A 108 -6.81 -15.13 -2.05
C LEU A 108 -7.41 -16.14 -3.04
N GLY A 109 -8.74 -16.09 -3.20
CA GLY A 109 -9.47 -16.95 -4.14
C GLY A 109 -9.00 -16.80 -5.59
N SER A 110 -9.02 -17.91 -6.34
CA SER A 110 -8.50 -18.04 -7.71
C SER A 110 -9.12 -17.07 -8.72
N GLU A 111 -10.31 -16.55 -8.45
CA GLU A 111 -11.03 -15.61 -9.32
C GLU A 111 -10.54 -14.15 -9.21
N SER A 112 -9.53 -13.88 -8.37
CA SER A 112 -9.02 -12.52 -8.20
C SER A 112 -8.32 -12.02 -9.46
N THR A 113 -8.57 -10.76 -9.83
CA THR A 113 -7.86 -10.05 -10.92
C THR A 113 -6.35 -9.90 -10.67
N LEU A 114 -5.88 -10.26 -9.48
CA LEU A 114 -4.49 -10.36 -9.11
C LEU A 114 -3.80 -11.62 -9.63
N TYR A 115 -4.54 -12.70 -9.90
CA TYR A 115 -4.00 -13.86 -10.59
C TYR A 115 -3.78 -13.49 -12.05
N SER A 116 -2.54 -13.09 -12.38
CA SER A 116 -2.15 -12.82 -13.75
C SER A 116 -1.40 -14.02 -14.31
N PRO A 117 -1.78 -14.58 -15.48
CA PRO A 117 -1.01 -15.65 -16.13
C PRO A 117 0.42 -15.24 -16.51
N ILE A 118 0.73 -13.94 -16.48
CA ILE A 118 2.06 -13.39 -16.77
C ILE A 118 3.02 -13.58 -15.59
N HIS A 119 2.52 -13.78 -14.36
CA HIS A 119 3.33 -14.12 -13.19
C HIS A 119 2.90 -15.52 -12.74
N LYS A 120 3.85 -16.45 -12.57
CA LYS A 120 3.60 -17.84 -12.15
C LYS A 120 3.15 -17.94 -10.68
N ILE A 121 2.28 -17.05 -10.23
CA ILE A 121 1.82 -16.99 -8.86
C ILE A 121 0.59 -17.87 -8.76
N ASN A 122 0.82 -19.13 -8.39
CA ASN A 122 -0.25 -20.11 -8.30
C ASN A 122 -1.13 -19.93 -7.05
N LYS A 123 -0.61 -19.23 -6.02
CA LYS A 123 -1.34 -18.91 -4.77
C LYS A 123 -0.87 -17.57 -4.20
N LEU A 124 -1.82 -16.75 -3.78
CA LEU A 124 -1.57 -15.51 -3.05
C LEU A 124 -2.23 -15.58 -1.67
N TYR A 125 -1.55 -15.08 -0.65
CA TYR A 125 -2.08 -14.88 0.69
C TYR A 125 -2.12 -13.39 1.01
N ILE A 126 -3.15 -12.96 1.73
CA ILE A 126 -3.27 -11.59 2.24
C ILE A 126 -2.96 -11.61 3.73
N HIS A 127 -1.84 -11.02 4.13
CA HIS A 127 -1.53 -10.79 5.53
C HIS A 127 -2.09 -9.44 5.98
N HIS A 128 -2.83 -9.46 7.09
CA HIS A 128 -3.50 -8.29 7.64
C HIS A 128 -2.74 -7.75 8.85
N PHE A 129 -2.39 -6.47 8.82
CA PHE A 129 -1.84 -5.75 9.98
C PHE A 129 -2.69 -4.53 10.29
N SER A 130 -3.09 -4.34 11.54
CA SER A 130 -3.82 -3.15 11.97
C SER A 130 -2.89 -2.16 12.65
N VAL A 131 -3.10 -0.87 12.40
CA VAL A 131 -2.49 0.24 13.12
C VAL A 131 -3.60 1.14 13.64
N LYS A 132 -3.46 1.64 14.88
CA LYS A 132 -4.41 2.58 15.48
C LYS A 132 -3.69 3.86 15.89
N GLU A 133 -4.31 5.01 15.64
CA GLU A 133 -3.90 6.32 16.15
C GLU A 133 -5.11 7.07 16.68
N GLY A 134 -5.20 7.22 18.01
CA GLY A 134 -6.39 7.77 18.65
C GLY A 134 -7.64 6.94 18.34
N SER A 135 -8.66 7.57 17.76
CA SER A 135 -9.91 6.92 17.33
C SER A 135 -9.85 6.33 15.93
N GLN A 136 -8.82 6.63 15.14
CA GLN A 136 -8.70 6.20 13.74
C GLN A 136 -7.98 4.85 13.65
N GLN A 137 -8.29 4.08 12.61
CA GLN A 137 -7.66 2.79 12.34
C GLN A 137 -7.29 2.65 10.87
N ALA A 138 -6.11 2.06 10.63
CA ALA A 138 -5.69 1.60 9.32
C ALA A 138 -5.51 0.08 9.31
N ILE A 139 -5.88 -0.57 8.22
CA ILE A 139 -5.60 -1.99 7.97
C ILE A 139 -4.71 -2.09 6.73
N TYR A 140 -3.55 -2.72 6.90
CA TYR A 140 -2.58 -2.98 5.85
C TYR A 140 -2.74 -4.42 5.38
N HIS A 141 -3.04 -4.55 4.09
CA HIS A 141 -3.24 -5.78 3.37
C HIS A 141 -2.01 -6.04 2.50
N PHE A 142 -1.15 -6.95 2.96
CA PHE A 142 0.05 -7.36 2.23
C PHE A 142 -0.25 -8.60 1.42
N TYR A 143 -0.19 -8.50 0.10
CA TYR A 143 -0.37 -9.62 -0.81
C TYR A 143 0.98 -10.30 -1.03
N THR A 144 1.04 -11.59 -0.71
CA THR A 144 2.29 -12.37 -0.61
C THR A 144 2.11 -13.74 -1.25
N GLU A 145 3.21 -14.40 -1.60
CA GLU A 145 3.19 -15.81 -2.04
C GLU A 145 3.32 -16.79 -0.86
N ASP A 146 3.79 -16.31 0.29
CA ASP A 146 4.06 -17.09 1.49
C ASP A 146 2.82 -17.12 2.40
N GLU A 147 2.40 -18.31 2.85
CA GLU A 147 1.29 -18.43 3.81
C GLU A 147 1.67 -17.99 5.22
N LYS A 148 2.93 -18.24 5.59
CA LYS A 148 3.43 -18.05 6.95
C LYS A 148 4.37 -16.87 7.00
N LEU A 149 4.21 -16.05 8.03
CA LEU A 149 5.18 -15.01 8.34
C LEU A 149 6.46 -15.65 8.87
N ASN A 150 7.57 -15.27 8.27
CA ASN A 150 8.91 -15.53 8.80
C ASN A 150 9.48 -14.23 9.37
N ASN A 151 10.80 -14.14 9.58
CA ASN A 151 11.45 -12.92 10.07
C ASN A 151 11.20 -11.69 9.18
N GLU A 152 10.87 -11.90 7.90
CA GLU A 152 10.55 -10.87 6.93
C GLU A 152 9.21 -11.15 6.25
N LEU A 153 8.45 -10.09 6.00
CA LEU A 153 7.25 -10.09 5.18
C LEU A 153 7.61 -9.69 3.76
N LYS A 154 7.34 -10.60 2.83
CA LYS A 154 7.65 -10.48 1.41
C LYS A 154 6.37 -10.24 0.64
N PHE A 155 6.18 -9.04 0.13
CA PHE A 155 4.93 -8.67 -0.53
C PHE A 155 5.13 -8.16 -1.95
N VAL A 156 4.08 -8.36 -2.73
CA VAL A 156 4.05 -8.15 -4.17
C VAL A 156 2.95 -7.13 -4.54
N ARG A 157 2.09 -6.80 -3.58
CA ARG A 157 1.18 -5.64 -3.59
C ARG A 157 0.87 -5.26 -2.15
N LEU A 158 0.64 -3.97 -1.92
CA LEU A 158 0.13 -3.45 -0.66
C LEU A 158 -1.17 -2.67 -0.92
N VAL A 159 -2.18 -2.92 -0.09
CA VAL A 159 -3.38 -2.11 0.01
C VAL A 159 -3.53 -1.64 1.46
N VAL A 160 -3.90 -0.39 1.68
CA VAL A 160 -4.10 0.16 3.03
C VAL A 160 -5.44 0.87 3.10
N ASP A 161 -6.29 0.42 4.00
CA ASP A 161 -7.63 0.97 4.24
C ASP A 161 -7.65 1.74 5.55
N PHE A 162 -7.96 3.04 5.47
CA PHE A 162 -8.16 3.92 6.62
C PHE A 162 -9.66 4.08 6.88
N ASN A 163 -10.05 3.93 8.15
CA ASN A 163 -11.41 4.12 8.66
C ASN A 163 -11.40 4.98 9.93
#